data_AF-A0A7Y8H5Z4-F1
#
_entry.id   AF-A0A7Y8H5Z4-F1
#
_cell.length_a   1.000
_cell.length_b   1.000
_cell.length_c   1.000
_cell.angle_alpha   90.00
_cell.angle_beta   90.00
_cell.angle_gamma   90.00
#
_symmetry.space_group_name_H-M   'P 1'
#
loop_
_entity.id
_entity.type
_entity.pdbx_description
1 polymer ?
#
loop_
_entity_poly.entity_id
_entity_poly.type
_entity_poly.pdbx_seq_one_letter_code
_entity_poly.pdbx_strand_id
1 'polypeptide(L)'
;MDKIEVKCQHACKNTCATLNEALRKETTMVRFYEDVMDECNMPDVSSFISDLVEEKRKVILRLIQKLNEIHVRSQTLDGIVSSFESGDH
;
A
#
# COMPACT_ATOMS: atom_id res chain seq x y z
N MET A 1 -8.22 17.16 4.31
CA MET A 1 -7.42 15.98 3.92
C MET A 1 -8.14 14.77 4.47
N ASP A 2 -9.08 14.24 3.68
CA ASP A 2 -9.95 13.15 4.12
C ASP A 2 -9.19 11.82 4.12
N LYS A 3 -9.11 11.20 5.31
CA LYS A 3 -8.61 9.84 5.49
C LYS A 3 -9.70 8.87 5.02
N ILE A 4 -9.41 8.13 3.97
CA ILE A 4 -10.26 7.02 3.50
C ILE A 4 -10.20 5.90 4.54
N GLU A 5 -11.27 5.74 5.32
CA GLU A 5 -11.38 4.68 6.34
C GLU A 5 -12.09 3.45 5.74
N VAL A 6 -11.29 2.51 5.23
CA VAL A 6 -11.78 1.26 4.61
C VAL A 6 -12.04 0.20 5.69
N LYS A 7 -13.30 -0.20 5.87
CA LYS A 7 -13.69 -1.31 6.77
C LYS A 7 -13.47 -2.66 6.09
N CYS A 8 -12.28 -3.25 6.23
CA CYS A 8 -12.00 -4.62 5.77
C CYS A 8 -12.75 -5.65 6.66
N GLN A 9 -13.73 -6.38 6.11
CA GLN A 9 -14.49 -7.43 6.81
C GLN A 9 -13.59 -8.61 7.27
N HIS A 10 -14.08 -9.35 8.26
CA HIS A 10 -13.36 -10.03 9.34
C HIS A 10 -12.30 -11.09 8.99
N ALA A 11 -12.17 -11.54 7.73
CA ALA A 11 -11.05 -12.40 7.28
C ALA A 11 -9.83 -11.61 6.74
N CYS A 12 -9.99 -10.31 6.45
CA CYS A 12 -8.97 -9.42 5.90
C CYS A 12 -8.55 -8.29 6.86
N LYS A 13 -9.15 -8.23 8.06
CA LYS A 13 -8.96 -7.12 9.03
C LYS A 13 -7.48 -6.92 9.40
N ASN A 14 -6.68 -7.98 9.38
CA ASN A 14 -5.23 -7.92 9.63
C ASN A 14 -4.38 -7.80 8.34
N THR A 15 -4.87 -8.26 7.18
CA THR A 15 -4.11 -8.25 5.92
C THR A 15 -4.04 -6.86 5.30
N CYS A 16 -5.17 -6.11 5.29
CA CYS A 16 -5.19 -4.71 4.85
C CYS A 16 -4.27 -3.84 5.74
N ALA A 17 -4.35 -4.03 7.06
CA ALA A 17 -3.52 -3.31 8.02
C ALA A 17 -2.03 -3.65 7.83
N THR A 18 -1.70 -4.92 7.63
CA THR A 18 -0.33 -5.38 7.36
C THR A 18 0.22 -4.79 6.06
N LEU A 19 -0.56 -4.78 4.98
CA LEU A 19 -0.14 -4.21 3.70
C LEU A 19 0.00 -2.67 3.76
N ASN A 20 -0.86 -1.99 4.51
CA ASN A 20 -0.73 -0.55 4.75
C ASN A 20 0.51 -0.21 5.58
N GLU A 21 0.82 -1.00 6.62
CA GLU A 21 2.05 -0.81 7.39
C GLU A 21 3.30 -1.12 6.56
N ALA A 22 3.26 -2.15 5.70
CA ALA A 22 4.32 -2.41 4.74
C ALA A 22 4.52 -1.21 3.79
N LEU A 23 3.43 -0.67 3.22
CA LEU A 23 3.46 0.51 2.37
C LEU A 23 4.05 1.73 3.09
N ARG A 24 3.66 1.94 4.35
CA ARG A 24 4.21 3.02 5.19
C ARG A 24 5.71 2.86 5.39
N LYS A 25 6.17 1.66 5.74
CA LYS A 25 7.60 1.38 5.96
C LYS A 25 8.42 1.55 4.69
N GLU A 26 7.95 1.06 3.56
CA GLU A 26 8.66 1.23 2.27
C GLU A 26 8.72 2.70 1.86
N THR A 27 7.65 3.47 2.07
CA THR A 27 7.64 4.92 1.83
C THR A 27 8.64 5.66 2.72
N THR A 28 8.72 5.31 4.01
CA THR A 28 9.72 5.86 4.93
C THR A 28 11.14 5.50 4.51
N MET A 29 11.35 4.28 4.00
CA MET A 29 12.67 3.84 3.54
C MET A 29 13.15 4.63 2.31
N VAL A 30 12.25 4.92 1.37
CA VAL A 30 12.56 5.79 0.21
C VAL A 30 13.04 7.15 0.68
N ARG A 31 12.31 7.80 1.60
CA ARG A 31 12.71 9.11 2.14
C ARG A 31 14.06 9.05 2.83
N PHE A 32 14.30 8.01 3.63
CA PHE A 32 15.59 7.82 4.28
C PHE A 32 16.74 7.69 3.27
N TYR A 33 16.55 6.96 2.16
CA TYR A 33 17.56 6.85 1.12
C TYR A 33 17.77 8.16 0.34
N GLU A 34 16.70 8.92 0.10
CA GLU A 34 16.77 10.26 -0.49
C GLU A 34 17.56 11.22 0.42
N ASP A 35 17.29 11.22 1.73
CA ASP A 35 18.03 12.03 2.72
C ASP A 35 19.53 11.64 2.75
N VAL A 36 19.85 10.34 2.68
CA VAL A 36 21.24 9.85 2.61
C VAL A 36 21.95 10.29 1.33
N MET A 37 21.24 10.35 0.19
CA MET A 37 21.79 10.85 -1.07
C MET A 37 22.13 12.33 -0.98
N ASP A 38 21.30 13.14 -0.32
CA ASP A 38 21.52 14.57 -0.16
C ASP A 38 22.79 14.89 0.66
N GLU A 39 23.20 13.97 1.53
CA GLU A 39 24.43 14.08 2.33
C GLU A 39 25.66 13.43 1.66
N CYS A 40 25.49 12.70 0.55
CA CYS A 40 26.54 11.87 -0.04
C CYS A 40 27.25 12.55 -1.23
N ASN A 41 28.55 12.80 -1.09
CA ASN A 41 29.39 13.39 -2.15
C ASN A 41 30.11 12.34 -3.03
N MET A 42 29.90 11.04 -2.81
CA MET A 42 30.56 9.96 -3.55
C MET A 42 29.64 9.48 -4.69
N PRO A 43 30.02 9.66 -5.98
CA PRO A 43 29.11 9.39 -7.10
C PRO A 43 28.66 7.93 -7.24
N ASP A 44 29.55 6.99 -6.93
CA ASP A 44 29.29 5.55 -6.95
C ASP A 44 28.28 5.13 -5.87
N VAL A 45 28.43 5.67 -4.66
CA VAL A 45 27.48 5.46 -3.57
C VAL A 45 26.14 6.11 -3.90
N SER A 46 26.13 7.34 -4.40
CA SER A 46 24.90 8.03 -4.82
C SER A 46 24.14 7.25 -5.90
N SER A 47 24.84 6.73 -6.92
CA SER A 47 24.24 5.86 -7.94
C SER A 47 23.64 4.60 -7.33
N PHE A 48 24.37 3.93 -6.43
CA PHE A 48 23.87 2.73 -5.76
C PHE A 48 22.60 3.00 -4.92
N ILE A 49 22.58 4.09 -4.14
CA ILE A 49 21.40 4.46 -3.34
C ILE A 49 20.22 4.85 -4.25
N SER A 50 20.48 5.53 -5.36
CA SER A 50 19.45 5.83 -6.37
C SER A 50 18.81 4.57 -6.94
N ASP A 51 19.60 3.53 -7.23
CA ASP A 51 19.08 2.24 -7.68
C ASP A 51 18.19 1.57 -6.61
N LEU A 52 18.57 1.66 -5.34
CA LEU A 52 17.75 1.17 -4.23
C LEU A 52 16.42 1.93 -4.11
N VAL A 53 16.42 3.25 -4.30
CA VAL A 53 15.20 4.06 -4.31
C VAL A 53 14.24 3.59 -5.40
N GLU A 54 14.73 3.34 -6.62
CA GLU A 54 13.91 2.86 -7.74
C GLU A 54 13.33 1.48 -7.48
N GLU A 55 14.11 0.54 -6.93
CA GLU A 55 13.59 -0.78 -6.54
C GLU A 55 12.50 -0.67 -5.46
N LYS A 56 12.67 0.24 -4.49
CA LYS A 56 11.68 0.48 -3.43
C LYS A 56 10.39 1.08 -3.98
N ARG A 57 10.47 2.01 -4.95
CA ARG A 57 9.32 2.58 -5.65
C ARG A 57 8.52 1.49 -6.39
N LYS A 58 9.17 0.51 -7.00
CA LYS A 58 8.50 -0.65 -7.62
C LYS A 58 7.75 -1.49 -6.58
N VAL A 59 8.32 -1.72 -5.40
CA VAL A 59 7.66 -2.44 -4.30
C VAL A 59 6.42 -1.67 -3.81
N ILE A 60 6.53 -0.35 -3.63
CA ILE A 60 5.41 0.52 -3.25
C ILE A 60 4.25 0.40 -4.25
N LEU A 61 4.53 0.46 -5.55
CA LEU A 61 3.51 0.31 -6.59
C LEU A 61 2.80 -1.05 -6.51
N ARG A 62 3.55 -2.15 -6.29
CA ARG A 62 2.97 -3.49 -6.11
C ARG A 62 2.07 -3.58 -4.87
N LEU A 63 2.47 -2.95 -3.76
CA LEU A 63 1.65 -2.88 -2.55
C LEU A 63 0.34 -2.11 -2.79
N ILE A 64 0.41 -0.97 -3.48
CA ILE A 64 -0.78 -0.18 -3.85
C ILE A 64 -1.71 -0.98 -4.76
N GLN A 65 -1.18 -1.63 -5.80
CA GLN A 65 -1.97 -2.49 -6.68
C GLN A 65 -2.69 -3.59 -5.89
N LYS A 66 -1.99 -4.24 -4.96
CA LYS A 66 -2.59 -5.29 -4.14
C LYS A 66 -3.67 -4.78 -3.20
N LEU A 67 -3.45 -3.62 -2.58
CA LEU A 67 -4.46 -2.95 -1.75
C LEU A 67 -5.71 -2.61 -2.57
N ASN A 68 -5.54 -2.13 -3.80
CA ASN A 68 -6.65 -1.83 -4.70
C ASN A 68 -7.43 -3.10 -5.10
N GLU A 69 -6.75 -4.20 -5.42
CA GLU A 69 -7.40 -5.49 -5.70
C GLU A 69 -8.27 -5.97 -4.53
N ILE A 70 -7.75 -5.88 -3.31
CA ILE A 70 -8.47 -6.27 -2.10
C ILE A 70 -9.68 -5.37 -1.89
N HIS A 71 -9.54 -4.06 -2.13
CA HIS A 71 -10.62 -3.10 -2.00
C HIS A 71 -11.77 -3.37 -2.98
N VAL A 72 -11.47 -3.57 -4.27
CA VAL A 72 -12.46 -3.90 -5.30
C VAL A 72 -13.17 -5.21 -4.96
N ARG A 73 -12.43 -6.24 -4.55
CA ARG A 73 -13.01 -7.53 -4.14
C ARG A 73 -13.98 -7.39 -2.97
N SER A 74 -13.65 -6.56 -1.99
CA SER A 74 -14.54 -6.27 -0.84
C SER A 74 -15.84 -5.61 -1.29
N GLN A 75 -15.77 -4.61 -2.19
CA GLN A 75 -16.95 -3.91 -2.69
C GLN A 75 -17.89 -4.82 -3.49
N THR A 76 -17.34 -5.73 -4.32
CA THR A 76 -18.15 -6.71 -5.05
C THR A 76 -18.91 -7.65 -4.12
N LEU A 77 -18.29 -8.08 -3.02
CA LEU A 77 -18.94 -8.96 -2.03
C LEU A 77 -20.06 -8.25 -1.27
N ASP A 78 -19.85 -7.00 -0.84
CA ASP A 78 -20.87 -6.22 -0.14
C ASP A 78 -22.11 -5.94 -1.01
N GLY A 79 -21.93 -5.71 -2.32
CA GLY A 79 -23.03 -5.55 -3.27
C GLY A 79 -23.86 -6.82 -3.49
N ILE A 80 -23.24 -7.99 -3.41
CA ILE A 80 -23.92 -9.29 -3.49
C ILE A 80 -24.75 -9.54 -2.22
N VAL A 81 -24.19 -9.27 -1.03
CA VAL A 81 -24.90 -9.45 0.25
C VAL A 81 -26.12 -8.52 0.35
N SER A 82 -25.99 -7.25 -0.06
CA SER A 82 -27.11 -6.30 -0.08
C SER A 82 -28.27 -6.73 -1.00
N SER A 83 -28.00 -7.59 -2.00
CA SER A 83 -29.01 -8.05 -2.96
C SER A 83 -29.85 -9.22 -2.42
N PHE A 84 -29.41 -9.90 -1.36
CA PHE A 84 -30.12 -11.04 -0.77
C PHE A 84 -31.01 -10.67 0.43
N GLU A 85 -30.78 -9.53 1.10
CA GLU A 85 -31.62 -9.06 2.22
C GLU A 85 -32.92 -8.37 1.79
N SER A 86 -33.19 -8.25 0.48
CA SER A 86 -34.43 -7.67 -0.06
C SER A 86 -35.54 -8.71 -0.33
N GLY A 87 -35.36 -9.96 0.12
CA GLY A 87 -36.18 -11.11 -0.26
C GLY A 87 -37.02 -11.76 0.83
N ASP A 88 -37.15 -11.17 2.02
CA ASP A 88 -38.06 -11.66 3.08
C ASP A 88 -39.14 -10.61 3.40
N HIS A 89 -40.24 -10.68 2.64
CA HIS A 89 -41.58 -10.26 3.07
C HIS A 89 -42.60 -11.28 2.59
#